data_AF-A0A9E4YX54-F1
#
_entry.id   AF-A0A9E4YX54-F1
#
_cell.length_a   1.000
_cell.length_b   1.000
_cell.length_c   1.000
_cell.angle_alpha   90.00
_cell.angle_beta   90.00
_cell.angle_gamma   90.00
#
_symmetry.space_group_name_H-M   'P 1'
#
loop_
_entity.id
_entity.type
_entity.pdbx_description
1 polymer ?
#
loop_
_entity_poly.entity_id
_entity_poly.type
_entity_poly.pdbx_seq_one_letter_code
_entity_poly.pdbx_strand_id
1 'polypeptide(L)'
;AMGATVEADGLTLIVHPAQLHAIDIAVPGDISSAAFWLVAGLCHPNARILIRGIGLNPSRTGIVEALQQMGAGSSLTLVDERMEGGEPVADILVTSGQLSGIEIGGDIIPRILDEVPILAVAACFASGTTVIRDAAELRVKESDRIDTTVTELTRLGARIEAREDGMVIHGTGRLSGGPCQSHSDHRLAMALGVAGLLADGETSVADSDAATVSYPEFWDHLSLLAQGGGPE
;
A
#
# COMPACT_ATOMS: atom_id res chain seq x y z
N ALA A 1 1.10 23.74 12.91
CA ALA A 1 1.87 24.54 11.93
C ALA A 1 1.38 25.99 11.82
N MET A 2 0.08 26.25 11.60
CA MET A 2 -0.44 27.61 11.35
C MET A 2 -0.65 28.51 12.60
N GLY A 3 -0.11 28.13 13.76
CA GLY A 3 -0.22 28.91 15.01
C GLY A 3 -1.43 28.60 15.91
N ALA A 4 -2.25 27.59 15.59
CA ALA A 4 -3.28 27.10 16.51
C ALA A 4 -2.69 26.25 17.65
N THR A 5 -3.24 26.38 18.85
CA THR A 5 -2.96 25.49 19.97
C THR A 5 -3.96 24.34 19.94
N VAL A 6 -3.42 23.12 19.77
CA VAL A 6 -4.18 21.86 19.83
C VAL A 6 -3.56 21.02 20.93
N GLU A 7 -4.36 20.62 21.91
CA GLU A 7 -3.98 19.67 22.96
C GLU A 7 -4.55 18.30 22.63
N ALA A 8 -3.79 17.25 22.92
CA ALA A 8 -4.22 15.87 22.76
C ALA A 8 -4.14 15.15 24.12
N ASP A 9 -5.26 14.57 24.54
CA ASP A 9 -5.38 13.69 25.70
C ASP A 9 -6.04 12.37 25.26
N GLY A 10 -5.19 11.39 24.92
CA GLY A 10 -5.63 10.14 24.32
C GLY A 10 -6.40 10.36 23.01
N LEU A 11 -7.69 10.00 23.00
CA LEU A 11 -8.61 10.18 21.87
C LEU A 11 -9.33 11.54 21.88
N THR A 12 -9.03 12.41 22.85
CA THR A 12 -9.65 13.74 22.97
C THR A 12 -8.70 14.79 22.40
N LEU A 13 -9.19 15.57 21.43
CA LEU A 13 -8.50 16.74 20.90
C LEU A 13 -9.21 18.01 21.39
N ILE A 14 -8.45 18.92 22.00
CA ILE A 14 -8.95 20.22 22.46
C ILE A 14 -8.33 21.29 21.60
N VAL A 15 -9.17 22.06 20.90
CA VAL A 15 -8.75 23.15 20.03
C VAL A 15 -9.14 24.48 20.68
N HIS A 16 -8.17 25.36 20.88
CA HIS A 16 -8.40 26.68 21.45
C HIS A 16 -8.59 27.74 20.36
N PRO A 17 -9.40 28.79 20.60
CA PRO A 17 -9.49 29.92 19.68
C PRO A 17 -8.11 30.51 19.38
N ALA A 18 -7.76 30.63 18.11
CA ALA A 18 -6.47 31.13 17.66
C ALA A 18 -6.59 31.96 16.37
N GLN A 19 -5.65 32.88 16.17
CA GLN A 19 -5.45 33.52 14.87
C GLN A 19 -4.51 32.63 14.04
N LEU A 20 -4.97 32.21 12.87
CA LEU A 20 -4.18 31.39 11.95
C LEU A 20 -3.32 32.27 11.06
N HIS A 21 -2.09 31.83 10.81
CA HIS A 21 -1.14 32.49 9.94
C HIS A 21 -0.90 31.63 8.70
N ALA A 22 -0.77 32.30 7.55
CA ALA A 22 -0.34 31.64 6.32
C ALA A 22 1.08 31.11 6.51
N ILE A 23 1.34 29.93 5.94
CA ILE A 23 2.63 29.27 5.93
C ILE A 23 2.91 28.77 4.52
N ASP A 24 4.18 28.73 4.16
CA ASP A 24 4.63 27.94 3.01
C ASP A 24 4.74 26.49 3.46
N ILE A 25 4.07 25.59 2.75
CA ILE A 25 4.07 24.15 3.08
C ILE A 25 4.46 23.35 1.84
N ALA A 26 5.50 22.52 2.00
CA ALA A 26 5.74 21.40 1.10
C ALA A 26 4.81 20.26 1.55
N VAL A 27 3.93 19.81 0.66
CA VAL A 27 3.00 18.72 0.97
C VAL A 27 3.75 17.39 0.80
N PRO A 28 3.85 16.56 1.86
CA PRO A 28 4.48 15.25 1.75
C PRO A 28 3.77 14.34 0.75
N GLY A 29 4.52 13.45 0.12
CA GLY A 29 3.98 12.39 -0.71
C GLY A 29 3.13 11.41 0.09
N ASP A 30 2.10 10.87 -0.54
CA ASP A 30 1.13 9.97 0.08
C ASP A 30 1.70 8.55 0.22
N ILE A 31 1.77 8.06 1.46
CA ILE A 31 2.24 6.71 1.76
C ILE A 31 1.33 5.62 1.20
N SER A 32 0.03 5.88 1.05
CA SER A 32 -0.89 4.92 0.42
C SER A 32 -0.60 4.74 -1.06
N SER A 33 -0.18 5.81 -1.74
CA SER A 33 0.28 5.75 -3.13
C SER A 33 1.68 5.12 -3.23
N ALA A 34 2.56 5.37 -2.27
CA ALA A 34 3.88 4.74 -2.20
C ALA A 34 3.81 3.22 -1.98
N ALA A 35 2.80 2.73 -1.24
CA ALA A 35 2.63 1.32 -0.89
C ALA A 35 2.65 0.37 -2.09
N PHE A 36 2.07 0.79 -3.22
CA PHE A 36 2.09 0.03 -4.48
C PHE A 36 3.51 -0.25 -4.98
N TRP A 37 4.38 0.77 -4.91
CA TRP A 37 5.76 0.66 -5.34
C TRP A 37 6.64 -0.06 -4.31
N LEU A 38 6.32 0.05 -3.02
CA LEU A 38 6.98 -0.74 -1.96
C LEU A 38 6.76 -2.24 -2.21
N VAL A 39 5.52 -2.65 -2.45
CA VAL A 39 5.19 -4.06 -2.72
C VAL A 39 5.77 -4.51 -4.05
N ALA A 40 5.68 -3.70 -5.11
CA ALA A 40 6.32 -4.02 -6.39
C ALA A 40 7.84 -4.24 -6.23
N GLY A 41 8.52 -3.34 -5.51
CA GLY A 41 9.96 -3.42 -5.26
C GLY A 41 10.37 -4.65 -4.44
N LEU A 42 9.62 -4.98 -3.39
CA LEU A 42 9.91 -6.14 -2.54
C LEU A 42 9.67 -7.47 -3.25
N CYS A 43 8.57 -7.58 -3.99
CA CYS A 43 8.13 -8.85 -4.58
C CYS A 43 8.75 -9.14 -5.95
N HIS A 44 9.17 -8.13 -6.71
CA HIS A 44 9.83 -8.34 -7.99
C HIS A 44 11.24 -8.93 -7.78
N PRO A 45 11.68 -9.93 -8.55
CA PRO A 45 12.96 -10.62 -8.32
C PRO A 45 14.21 -9.77 -8.58
N ASN A 46 14.07 -8.66 -9.32
CA ASN A 46 15.16 -7.73 -9.62
C ASN A 46 14.65 -6.29 -9.68
N ALA A 47 14.47 -5.66 -8.53
CA ALA A 47 13.97 -4.30 -8.42
C ALA A 47 14.79 -3.49 -7.43
N ARG A 48 14.89 -2.19 -7.73
CA ARG A 48 15.43 -1.15 -6.87
C ARG A 48 14.70 0.15 -7.19
N ILE A 49 13.90 0.63 -6.25
CA ILE A 49 13.04 1.80 -6.43
C ILE A 49 13.32 2.77 -5.29
N LEU A 50 13.57 4.02 -5.62
CA LEU A 50 13.67 5.12 -4.66
C LEU A 50 12.42 5.97 -4.78
N ILE A 51 11.61 6.00 -3.73
CA ILE A 51 10.38 6.79 -3.66
C ILE A 51 10.68 8.01 -2.79
N ARG A 52 10.56 9.22 -3.32
CA ARG A 52 11.05 10.44 -2.65
C ARG A 52 9.94 11.17 -1.89
N GLY A 53 10.31 11.77 -0.76
CA GLY A 53 9.49 12.73 -0.03
C GLY A 53 8.18 12.17 0.51
N ILE A 54 8.18 10.93 1.00
CA ILE A 54 6.98 10.28 1.53
C ILE A 54 6.74 10.67 2.99
N GLY A 55 5.49 11.05 3.29
CA GLY A 55 5.05 11.33 4.64
C GLY A 55 5.06 10.07 5.52
N LEU A 56 5.67 10.19 6.70
CA LEU A 56 5.83 9.12 7.68
C LEU A 56 4.99 9.33 8.94
N ASN A 57 3.82 9.97 8.80
CA ASN A 57 2.93 10.20 9.93
C ASN A 57 2.61 8.84 10.60
N PRO A 58 2.86 8.66 11.92
CA PRO A 58 2.69 7.38 12.60
C PRO A 58 1.29 6.76 12.45
N SER A 59 0.26 7.58 12.26
CA SER A 59 -1.12 7.12 12.03
C SER A 59 -1.36 6.49 10.65
N ARG A 60 -0.39 6.59 9.73
CA ARG A 60 -0.48 6.14 8.33
C ARG A 60 0.65 5.20 7.91
N THR A 61 1.67 5.01 8.73
CA THR A 61 2.84 4.16 8.44
C THR A 61 2.65 2.68 8.74
N GLY A 62 1.42 2.22 9.00
CA GLY A 62 1.16 0.82 9.32
C GLY A 62 1.62 -0.14 8.21
N ILE A 63 1.62 0.28 6.95
CA ILE A 63 2.12 -0.53 5.83
C ILE A 63 3.62 -0.80 5.94
N VAL A 64 4.42 0.19 6.34
CA VAL A 64 5.86 0.03 6.54
C VAL A 64 6.12 -0.95 7.69
N GLU A 65 5.36 -0.81 8.78
CA GLU A 65 5.42 -1.72 9.91
C GLU A 65 5.04 -3.15 9.51
N ALA A 66 3.94 -3.34 8.77
CA ALA A 66 3.51 -4.64 8.29
C ALA A 66 4.57 -5.29 7.38
N LEU A 67 5.13 -4.55 6.41
CA LEU A 67 6.17 -5.07 5.53
C LEU A 67 7.46 -5.40 6.29
N GLN A 68 7.83 -4.62 7.30
CA GLN A 68 8.95 -4.94 8.19
C GLN A 68 8.69 -6.23 8.98
N GLN A 69 7.49 -6.42 9.54
CA GLN A 69 7.09 -7.65 10.23
C GLN A 69 7.06 -8.85 9.28
N MET A 70 6.67 -8.65 8.01
CA MET A 70 6.79 -9.64 6.94
C MET A 70 8.24 -9.95 6.55
N GLY A 71 9.24 -9.27 7.12
CA GLY A 71 10.65 -9.57 6.89
C GLY A 71 11.30 -8.76 5.77
N ALA A 72 10.74 -7.61 5.36
CA ALA A 72 11.37 -6.73 4.37
C ALA A 72 12.83 -6.38 4.73
N GLY A 73 13.13 -6.22 6.03
CA GLY A 73 14.50 -6.08 6.53
C GLY A 73 15.26 -4.94 5.86
N SER A 74 16.49 -5.21 5.42
CA SER A 74 17.32 -4.23 4.69
C SER A 74 16.81 -3.89 3.28
N SER A 75 15.77 -4.59 2.80
CA SER A 75 15.17 -4.34 1.49
C SER A 75 14.16 -3.19 1.52
N LEU A 76 13.85 -2.65 2.69
CA LEU A 76 13.05 -1.43 2.87
C LEU A 76 13.79 -0.52 3.85
N THR A 77 14.33 0.58 3.34
CA THR A 77 15.15 1.52 4.11
C THR A 77 14.64 2.94 3.96
N LEU A 78 14.53 3.64 5.09
CA LEU A 78 14.28 5.07 5.10
C LEU A 78 15.62 5.79 4.89
N VAL A 79 15.63 6.80 4.01
CA VAL A 79 16.79 7.64 3.73
C VAL A 79 16.36 9.09 3.69
N ASP A 80 17.27 10.01 4.02
CA ASP A 80 16.99 11.46 4.06
C ASP A 80 15.77 11.84 4.93
N GLU A 81 15.73 11.32 6.16
CA GLU A 81 14.69 11.64 7.13
C GLU A 81 14.74 13.11 7.55
N ARG A 82 13.59 13.78 7.52
CA ARG A 82 13.46 15.22 7.76
C ARG A 82 12.06 15.60 8.23
N MET A 83 11.91 16.85 8.64
CA MET A 83 10.61 17.44 8.98
C MET A 83 10.22 18.48 7.91
N GLU A 84 9.09 18.28 7.25
CA GLU A 84 8.54 19.21 6.26
C GLU A 84 7.08 19.50 6.56
N GLY A 85 6.67 20.77 6.57
CA GLY A 85 5.28 21.13 6.84
C GLY A 85 4.76 20.77 8.24
N GLY A 86 5.63 20.35 9.15
CA GLY A 86 5.25 19.80 10.46
C GLY A 86 4.99 18.30 10.47
N GLU A 87 5.21 17.61 9.35
CA GLU A 87 5.10 16.17 9.22
C GLU A 87 6.50 15.53 9.09
N PRO A 88 6.73 14.33 9.64
CA PRO A 88 7.93 13.56 9.35
C PRO A 88 7.89 13.07 7.91
N VAL A 89 9.01 13.19 7.20
CA VAL A 89 9.14 12.84 5.78
C VAL A 89 10.45 12.09 5.59
N ALA A 90 10.47 11.11 4.68
CA ALA A 90 11.70 10.49 4.21
C ALA A 90 11.56 10.04 2.76
N ASP A 91 12.69 9.80 2.12
CA ASP A 91 12.74 8.97 0.94
C ASP A 91 12.75 7.49 1.39
N ILE A 92 12.13 6.61 0.60
CA ILE A 92 12.09 5.17 0.88
C ILE A 92 12.78 4.44 -0.27
N LEU A 93 13.92 3.82 0.05
CA LEU A 93 14.60 2.91 -0.86
C LEU A 93 14.08 1.49 -0.61
N VAL A 94 13.50 0.91 -1.65
CA VAL A 94 13.03 -0.48 -1.66
C VAL A 94 13.79 -1.29 -2.71
N THR A 95 14.18 -2.52 -2.34
CA THR A 95 14.81 -3.49 -3.23
C THR A 95 14.09 -4.82 -3.15
N SER A 96 14.37 -5.72 -4.09
CA SER A 96 13.93 -7.11 -4.03
C SER A 96 14.22 -7.73 -2.67
N GLY A 97 13.23 -8.38 -2.09
CA GLY A 97 13.30 -9.01 -0.76
C GLY A 97 12.54 -10.33 -0.71
N GLN A 98 12.61 -11.00 0.43
CA GLN A 98 11.82 -12.21 0.70
C GLN A 98 10.89 -11.93 1.86
N LEU A 99 9.59 -12.04 1.60
CA LEU A 99 8.57 -11.85 2.62
C LEU A 99 8.15 -13.18 3.23
N SER A 100 7.70 -13.14 4.48
CA SER A 100 7.11 -14.25 5.22
C SER A 100 5.70 -13.87 5.66
N GLY A 101 4.82 -14.86 5.71
CA GLY A 101 3.45 -14.67 6.15
C GLY A 101 3.38 -14.36 7.65
N ILE A 102 2.48 -13.45 8.01
CA ILE A 102 2.26 -12.97 9.38
C ILE A 102 0.78 -12.84 9.68
N GLU A 103 0.45 -12.59 10.95
CA GLU A 103 -0.90 -12.16 11.33
C GLU A 103 -0.94 -10.64 11.45
N ILE A 104 -1.91 -10.01 10.78
CA ILE A 104 -2.15 -8.56 10.78
C ILE A 104 -3.56 -8.34 11.34
N GLY A 105 -3.65 -7.70 12.51
CA GLY A 105 -4.91 -7.48 13.22
C GLY A 105 -4.77 -6.45 14.35
N GLY A 106 -5.88 -6.08 14.97
CA GLY A 106 -5.92 -5.09 16.06
C GLY A 106 -5.54 -3.68 15.61
N ASP A 107 -4.72 -2.99 16.41
CA ASP A 107 -4.47 -1.54 16.32
C ASP A 107 -3.77 -1.09 15.02
N ILE A 108 -3.19 -2.03 14.26
CA ILE A 108 -2.58 -1.71 12.96
C ILE A 108 -3.65 -1.51 11.87
N ILE A 109 -4.81 -2.15 11.97
CA ILE A 109 -5.84 -2.17 10.91
C ILE A 109 -6.34 -0.76 10.54
N PRO A 110 -6.69 0.12 11.50
CA PRO A 110 -7.09 1.48 11.16
C PRO A 110 -6.00 2.29 10.43
N ARG A 111 -4.73 1.90 10.58
CA ARG A 111 -3.56 2.57 10.00
C ARG A 111 -3.17 2.01 8.62
N ILE A 112 -3.80 0.93 8.16
CA ILE A 112 -3.50 0.25 6.89
C ILE A 112 -4.73 -0.05 6.02
N LEU A 113 -5.89 0.50 6.38
CA LEU A 113 -7.16 0.10 5.78
C LEU A 113 -7.17 0.28 4.25
N ASP A 114 -6.51 1.32 3.75
CA ASP A 114 -6.37 1.56 2.32
C ASP A 114 -5.34 0.66 1.63
N GLU A 115 -4.39 0.11 2.39
CA GLU A 115 -3.30 -0.73 1.92
C GLU A 115 -3.61 -2.24 1.98
N VAL A 116 -4.76 -2.65 2.52
CA VAL A 116 -5.13 -4.07 2.59
C VAL A 116 -5.13 -4.76 1.21
N PRO A 117 -5.67 -4.17 0.12
CA PRO A 117 -5.60 -4.80 -1.21
C PRO A 117 -4.16 -5.07 -1.68
N ILE A 118 -3.24 -4.12 -1.47
CA ILE A 118 -1.84 -4.28 -1.89
C ILE A 118 -1.03 -5.19 -0.94
N LEU A 119 -1.38 -5.24 0.35
CA LEU A 119 -0.85 -6.22 1.29
C LEU A 119 -1.29 -7.65 0.95
N ALA A 120 -2.50 -7.83 0.45
CA ALA A 120 -2.96 -9.13 -0.04
C ALA A 120 -2.12 -9.60 -1.24
N VAL A 121 -1.73 -8.68 -2.14
CA VAL A 121 -0.77 -8.96 -3.22
C VAL A 121 0.58 -9.37 -2.64
N ALA A 122 1.15 -8.60 -1.71
CA ALA A 122 2.43 -8.94 -1.06
C ALA A 122 2.39 -10.34 -0.41
N ALA A 123 1.29 -10.67 0.27
CA ALA A 123 1.08 -11.97 0.91
C ALA A 123 1.01 -13.14 -0.07
N CYS A 124 0.59 -12.92 -1.33
CA CYS A 124 0.61 -13.97 -2.37
C CYS A 124 2.04 -14.41 -2.71
N PHE A 125 3.02 -13.50 -2.58
CA PHE A 125 4.44 -13.75 -2.84
C PHE A 125 5.26 -14.10 -1.59
N ALA A 126 4.68 -13.99 -0.40
CA ALA A 126 5.35 -14.33 0.85
C ALA A 126 5.47 -15.86 1.04
N SER A 127 6.42 -16.31 1.88
CA SER A 127 6.49 -17.70 2.32
C SER A 127 5.55 -17.93 3.51
N GLY A 128 4.68 -18.94 3.43
CA GLY A 128 3.76 -19.28 4.51
C GLY A 128 2.37 -18.69 4.35
N THR A 129 1.68 -18.43 5.47
CA THR A 129 0.29 -17.94 5.47
C THR A 129 0.22 -16.58 6.14
N THR A 130 -0.45 -15.63 5.49
CA THR A 130 -0.80 -14.34 6.07
C THR A 130 -2.27 -14.34 6.45
N VAL A 131 -2.59 -13.85 7.65
CA VAL A 131 -3.97 -13.68 8.11
C VAL A 131 -4.21 -12.20 8.36
N ILE A 132 -5.21 -11.62 7.72
CA ILE A 132 -5.69 -10.26 7.99
C ILE A 132 -7.04 -10.41 8.69
N ARG A 133 -7.19 -9.80 9.87
CA ARG A 133 -8.42 -9.83 10.69
C ARG A 133 -8.75 -8.46 11.26
N ASP A 134 -9.90 -8.31 11.91
CA ASP A 134 -10.39 -7.07 12.50
C ASP A 134 -10.63 -5.93 11.47
N ALA A 135 -10.82 -6.27 10.19
CA ALA A 135 -10.92 -5.35 9.05
C ALA A 135 -12.32 -5.30 8.40
N ALA A 136 -13.38 -5.57 9.17
CA ALA A 136 -14.76 -5.61 8.68
C ALA A 136 -15.22 -4.30 7.97
N GLU A 137 -14.62 -3.15 8.30
CA GLU A 137 -14.93 -1.86 7.66
C GLU A 137 -14.64 -1.86 6.15
N LEU A 138 -13.77 -2.75 5.66
CA LEU A 138 -13.49 -2.90 4.24
C LEU A 138 -14.69 -3.33 3.41
N ARG A 139 -15.68 -3.98 4.02
CA ARG A 139 -16.89 -4.45 3.31
C ARG A 139 -17.81 -3.32 2.87
N VAL A 140 -17.67 -2.14 3.45
CA VAL A 140 -18.56 -0.98 3.24
C VAL A 140 -17.83 0.23 2.65
N LYS A 141 -16.67 0.02 2.03
CA LYS A 141 -15.93 1.07 1.30
C LYS A 141 -16.56 1.30 -0.08
N GLU A 142 -15.78 1.81 -1.03
CA GLU A 142 -16.19 2.00 -2.43
C GLU A 142 -16.74 0.72 -3.07
N SER A 143 -16.19 -0.41 -2.61
CA SER A 143 -16.64 -1.76 -2.90
C SER A 143 -16.63 -2.59 -1.60
N ASP A 144 -17.15 -3.82 -1.65
CA ASP A 144 -16.75 -4.82 -0.67
C ASP A 144 -15.28 -5.21 -0.98
N ARG A 145 -14.34 -4.46 -0.41
CA ARG A 145 -12.91 -4.59 -0.71
C ARG A 145 -12.35 -5.95 -0.29
N ILE A 146 -12.96 -6.62 0.68
CA ILE A 146 -12.55 -7.99 1.05
C ILE A 146 -12.93 -8.94 -0.08
N ASP A 147 -14.22 -8.99 -0.43
CA ASP A 147 -14.70 -9.98 -1.38
C ASP A 147 -14.16 -9.73 -2.79
N THR A 148 -14.05 -8.48 -3.22
CA THR A 148 -13.48 -8.13 -4.53
C THR A 148 -11.99 -8.45 -4.61
N THR A 149 -11.18 -8.10 -3.60
CA THR A 149 -9.75 -8.48 -3.56
C THR A 149 -9.57 -9.99 -3.62
N VAL A 150 -10.32 -10.74 -2.81
CA VAL A 150 -10.27 -12.21 -2.80
C VAL A 150 -10.66 -12.77 -4.17
N THR A 151 -11.74 -12.26 -4.76
CA THR A 151 -12.24 -12.71 -6.06
C THR A 151 -11.21 -12.50 -7.16
N GLU A 152 -10.66 -11.28 -7.27
CA GLU A 152 -9.78 -10.93 -8.37
C GLU A 152 -8.39 -11.56 -8.22
N LEU A 153 -7.85 -11.66 -7.00
CA LEU A 153 -6.59 -12.39 -6.79
C LEU A 153 -6.76 -13.90 -7.00
N THR A 154 -7.92 -14.49 -6.66
CA THR A 154 -8.22 -15.90 -6.98
C THR A 154 -8.23 -16.14 -8.49
N ARG A 155 -8.75 -15.18 -9.28
CA ARG A 155 -8.70 -15.26 -10.76
C ARG A 155 -7.26 -15.28 -11.27
N LEU A 156 -6.35 -14.58 -10.61
CA LEU A 156 -4.91 -14.61 -10.88
C LEU A 156 -4.19 -15.83 -10.25
N GLY A 157 -4.94 -16.82 -9.76
CA GLY A 157 -4.39 -18.06 -9.23
C GLY A 157 -3.88 -17.99 -7.78
N ALA A 158 -4.17 -16.90 -7.05
CA ALA A 158 -3.86 -16.82 -5.63
C ALA A 158 -4.65 -17.87 -4.84
N ARG A 159 -4.03 -18.40 -3.78
CA ARG A 159 -4.72 -19.24 -2.79
C ARG A 159 -5.15 -18.36 -1.62
N ILE A 160 -6.31 -17.74 -1.77
CA ILE A 160 -6.84 -16.73 -0.86
C ILE A 160 -8.30 -17.02 -0.51
N GLU A 161 -8.70 -16.74 0.73
CA GLU A 161 -10.06 -16.96 1.22
C GLU A 161 -10.56 -15.75 2.01
N ALA A 162 -11.79 -15.32 1.73
CA ALA A 162 -12.46 -14.29 2.52
C ALA A 162 -12.83 -14.80 3.92
N ARG A 163 -12.86 -13.88 4.87
CA ARG A 163 -13.46 -14.02 6.21
C ARG A 163 -14.40 -12.85 6.45
N GLU A 164 -15.24 -12.93 7.47
CA GLU A 164 -16.19 -11.86 7.78
C GLU A 164 -15.48 -10.51 8.02
N ASP A 165 -14.35 -10.54 8.70
CA ASP A 165 -13.57 -9.39 9.12
C ASP A 165 -12.16 -9.35 8.49
N GLY A 166 -11.95 -10.02 7.35
CA GLY A 166 -10.65 -10.00 6.67
C GLY A 166 -10.46 -11.15 5.70
N MET A 167 -9.27 -11.72 5.66
CA MET A 167 -8.90 -12.74 4.67
C MET A 167 -7.69 -13.58 5.12
N VAL A 168 -7.60 -14.80 4.60
CA VAL A 168 -6.46 -15.70 4.77
C VAL A 168 -5.79 -15.89 3.42
N ILE A 169 -4.50 -15.57 3.31
CA ILE A 169 -3.71 -15.69 2.09
C ILE A 169 -2.62 -16.72 2.31
N HIS A 170 -2.60 -17.78 1.50
CA HIS A 170 -1.52 -18.73 1.46
C HIS A 170 -0.54 -18.33 0.35
N GLY A 171 0.64 -17.89 0.75
CA GLY A 171 1.67 -17.45 -0.17
C GLY A 171 2.17 -18.61 -1.02
N THR A 172 2.11 -18.43 -2.34
CA THR A 172 2.54 -19.44 -3.33
C THR A 172 3.77 -18.99 -4.11
N GLY A 173 4.19 -17.73 -3.94
CA GLY A 173 5.36 -17.16 -4.62
C GLY A 173 5.09 -16.74 -6.06
N ARG A 174 3.85 -16.88 -6.56
CA ARG A 174 3.50 -16.56 -7.94
C ARG A 174 2.04 -16.18 -8.10
N LEU A 175 1.76 -15.44 -9.17
CA LEU A 175 0.43 -15.23 -9.72
C LEU A 175 0.47 -15.56 -11.22
N SER A 176 -0.67 -15.88 -11.79
CA SER A 176 -0.83 -16.12 -13.23
C SER A 176 -1.67 -15.01 -13.83
N GLY A 177 -1.18 -14.41 -14.92
CA GLY A 177 -1.89 -13.35 -15.61
C GLY A 177 -3.24 -13.81 -16.15
N GLY A 178 -4.17 -12.86 -16.22
CA GLY A 178 -5.51 -13.10 -16.73
C GLY A 178 -6.38 -11.84 -16.69
N PRO A 179 -7.66 -11.96 -17.07
CA PRO A 179 -8.62 -10.87 -16.95
C PRO A 179 -9.10 -10.68 -15.51
N CYS A 180 -9.04 -9.44 -15.04
CA CYS A 180 -9.52 -8.97 -13.75
C CYS A 180 -10.37 -7.70 -13.91
N GLN A 181 -11.08 -7.31 -12.86
CA GLN A 181 -11.91 -6.11 -12.84
C GLN A 181 -11.67 -5.31 -11.55
N SER A 182 -11.51 -3.99 -11.66
CA SER A 182 -11.30 -3.13 -10.48
C SER A 182 -12.57 -2.88 -9.67
N HIS A 183 -13.75 -3.16 -10.25
CA HIS A 183 -15.06 -2.85 -9.67
C HIS A 183 -15.22 -1.36 -9.33
N SER A 184 -14.61 -0.49 -10.14
CA SER A 184 -14.55 0.96 -9.92
C SER A 184 -13.88 1.40 -8.60
N ASP A 185 -13.13 0.50 -7.96
CA ASP A 185 -12.35 0.79 -6.75
C ASP A 185 -10.91 1.12 -7.14
N HIS A 186 -10.44 2.33 -6.81
CA HIS A 186 -9.12 2.78 -7.24
C HIS A 186 -7.99 2.04 -6.54
N ARG A 187 -8.18 1.60 -5.28
CA ARG A 187 -7.16 0.83 -4.54
C ARG A 187 -7.03 -0.55 -5.15
N LEU A 188 -8.15 -1.19 -5.51
CA LEU A 188 -8.13 -2.47 -6.19
C LEU A 188 -7.55 -2.36 -7.61
N ALA A 189 -7.89 -1.32 -8.37
CA ALA A 189 -7.30 -1.07 -9.71
C ALA A 189 -5.76 -1.02 -9.65
N MET A 190 -5.21 -0.24 -8.72
CA MET A 190 -3.77 -0.11 -8.54
C MET A 190 -3.13 -1.40 -8.01
N ALA A 191 -3.77 -2.09 -7.07
CA ALA A 191 -3.29 -3.38 -6.56
C ALA A 191 -3.24 -4.45 -7.66
N LEU A 192 -4.25 -4.52 -8.53
CA LEU A 192 -4.28 -5.42 -9.68
C LEU A 192 -3.24 -5.05 -10.75
N GLY A 193 -2.96 -3.76 -10.93
CA GLY A 193 -1.85 -3.30 -11.77
C GLY A 193 -0.50 -3.85 -11.28
N VAL A 194 -0.22 -3.71 -9.98
CA VAL A 194 1.01 -4.28 -9.38
C VAL A 194 0.99 -5.82 -9.41
N ALA A 195 -0.15 -6.45 -9.17
CA ALA A 195 -0.28 -7.91 -9.29
C ALA A 195 0.04 -8.38 -10.71
N GLY A 196 -0.45 -7.68 -11.73
CA GLY A 196 -0.17 -7.97 -13.14
C GLY A 196 1.30 -7.76 -13.52
N LEU A 197 1.97 -6.76 -12.94
CA LEU A 197 3.42 -6.56 -13.09
C LEU A 197 4.23 -7.75 -12.54
N LEU A 198 3.75 -8.38 -11.47
CA LEU A 198 4.42 -9.49 -10.78
C LEU A 198 3.98 -10.89 -11.28
N ALA A 199 2.91 -10.97 -12.07
CA ALA A 199 2.32 -12.22 -12.52
C ALA A 199 3.02 -12.78 -13.77
N ASP A 200 2.96 -14.11 -13.92
CA ASP A 200 3.38 -14.78 -15.14
C ASP A 200 2.30 -14.63 -16.23
N GLY A 201 2.62 -13.92 -17.32
CA GLY A 201 1.74 -13.75 -18.48
C GLY A 201 0.98 -12.42 -18.49
N GLU A 202 0.14 -12.25 -19.51
CA GLU A 202 -0.60 -11.00 -19.71
C GLU A 202 -1.75 -10.86 -18.70
N THR A 203 -1.84 -9.69 -18.06
CA THR A 203 -2.93 -9.33 -17.15
C THR A 203 -3.69 -8.14 -17.72
N SER A 204 -5.02 -8.24 -17.77
CA SER A 204 -5.89 -7.14 -18.21
C SER A 204 -6.81 -6.73 -17.05
N VAL A 205 -6.84 -5.45 -16.73
CA VAL A 205 -7.67 -4.91 -15.63
C VAL A 205 -8.77 -4.05 -16.25
N ALA A 206 -10.00 -4.54 -16.20
CA ALA A 206 -11.18 -3.75 -16.57
C ALA A 206 -11.43 -2.63 -15.55
N ASP A 207 -11.98 -1.51 -16.02
CA ASP A 207 -12.23 -0.30 -15.23
C ASP A 207 -10.95 0.25 -14.56
N SER A 208 -9.81 0.13 -15.24
CA SER A 208 -8.50 0.60 -14.76
C SER A 208 -8.42 2.11 -14.56
N ASP A 209 -9.28 2.88 -15.25
CA ASP A 209 -9.39 4.33 -15.11
C ASP A 209 -9.76 4.77 -13.68
N ALA A 210 -10.36 3.88 -12.87
CA ALA A 210 -10.64 4.14 -11.46
C ALA A 210 -9.38 4.59 -10.69
N ALA A 211 -8.19 4.06 -11.04
CA ALA A 211 -6.94 4.46 -10.41
C ALA A 211 -6.69 5.99 -10.47
N THR A 212 -7.11 6.63 -11.56
CA THR A 212 -6.86 8.06 -11.79
C THR A 212 -7.64 8.99 -10.86
N VAL A 213 -8.66 8.47 -10.15
CA VAL A 213 -9.41 9.22 -9.13
C VAL A 213 -8.49 9.67 -7.99
N SER A 214 -7.52 8.84 -7.62
CA SER A 214 -6.58 9.13 -6.53
C SER A 214 -5.13 9.28 -6.99
N TYR A 215 -4.75 8.65 -8.11
CA TYR A 215 -3.40 8.69 -8.64
C TYR A 215 -3.43 8.74 -10.18
N PRO A 216 -3.60 9.92 -10.78
CA PRO A 216 -3.67 10.10 -12.24
C PRO A 216 -2.49 9.49 -13.01
N GLU A 217 -1.28 9.62 -12.46
CA GLU A 217 -0.02 9.18 -13.09
C GLU A 217 0.34 7.71 -12.79
N PHE A 218 -0.54 6.94 -12.14
CA PHE A 218 -0.22 5.58 -11.71
C PHE A 218 0.24 4.67 -12.86
N TRP A 219 -0.52 4.65 -13.96
CA TRP A 219 -0.23 3.80 -15.11
C TRP A 219 1.05 4.23 -15.87
N ASP A 220 1.34 5.53 -15.88
CA ASP A 220 2.57 6.08 -16.46
C ASP A 220 3.79 5.65 -15.65
N HIS A 221 3.72 5.74 -14.31
CA HIS A 221 4.78 5.27 -13.43
C HIS A 221 4.96 3.75 -13.50
N LEU A 222 3.87 2.99 -13.57
CA LEU A 222 3.94 1.53 -13.75
C LEU A 222 4.65 1.18 -15.06
N SER A 223 4.31 1.87 -16.16
CA SER A 223 4.93 1.68 -17.47
C SER A 223 6.42 2.04 -17.46
N LEU A 224 6.79 3.14 -16.80
CA LEU A 224 8.17 3.57 -16.64
C LEU A 224 9.00 2.51 -15.89
N LEU A 225 8.47 1.96 -14.78
CA LEU A 225 9.15 0.95 -13.99
C LEU A 225 9.26 -0.39 -14.73
N ALA A 226 8.22 -0.79 -15.47
CA ALA A 226 8.20 -2.03 -16.24
C ALA A 226 9.21 -2.06 -17.39
N GLN A 227 9.55 -0.90 -17.96
CA GLN A 227 10.55 -0.80 -19.03
C GLN A 227 12.00 -0.92 -18.55
N GLY A 228 12.21 -0.86 -17.22
CA GLY A 228 13.53 -0.82 -16.60
C GLY A 228 14.19 0.55 -16.77
N GLY A 229 14.63 1.15 -15.66
CA GLY A 229 15.54 2.28 -15.74
C GLY A 229 16.79 1.86 -16.50
N GLY A 230 17.06 2.52 -17.63
CA GLY A 230 18.38 2.43 -18.28
C GLY A 230 19.47 2.77 -17.25
N PRO A 231 20.70 2.26 -17.44
CA PRO A 231 21.76 2.47 -16.47
C PRO A 231 22.02 3.97 -16.29
N GLU A 232 21.71 4.50 -15.10
CA GLU A 232 22.37 5.70 -14.55
C GLU A 232 23.54 5.27 -13.66
#